data_AF-A0A1I6DEC9-F1
#
_entry.id   AF-A0A1I6DEC9-F1
#
_cell.length_a   1.000
_cell.length_b   1.000
_cell.length_c   1.000
_cell.angle_alpha   90.00
_cell.angle_beta   90.00
_cell.angle_gamma   90.00
#
_symmetry.space_group_name_H-M   'P 1'
#
loop_
_entity.id
_entity.type
_entity.pdbx_description
1 polymer ?
#
loop_
_entity_poly.entity_id
_entity_poly.type
_entity_poly.pdbx_seq_one_letter_code
_entity_poly.pdbx_strand_id
1 'polypeptide(L)' 'MRKVSYDSCMDKLRQKSLAVYTRATSLNYTPSRSRRPRDPEEDYILFLLDRRRRQHALTSGRIEKLGPRRYRWNE' A
#
# COMPACT_ATOMS: atom_id res chain seq x y z
N MET A 1 -13.93 -11.47 -16.39
CA MET A 1 -13.07 -10.98 -15.29
C MET A 1 -13.01 -12.04 -14.21
N ARG A 2 -11.83 -12.56 -13.87
CA ARG A 2 -11.68 -13.43 -12.69
C ARG A 2 -12.03 -12.60 -11.45
N LYS A 3 -12.87 -13.12 -10.55
CA LYS A 3 -13.14 -12.47 -9.26
C LYS A 3 -11.86 -12.56 -8.42
N VAL A 4 -11.11 -11.46 -8.35
CA VAL A 4 -9.93 -11.36 -7.50
C VAL A 4 -10.41 -11.14 -6.06
N SER A 5 -10.11 -12.09 -5.17
CA SER A 5 -10.38 -11.95 -3.74
C SER A 5 -9.36 -11.01 -3.12
N TYR A 6 -9.83 -9.90 -2.53
CA TYR A 6 -8.99 -8.90 -1.86
C TYR A 6 -8.15 -9.54 -0.75
N ASP A 7 -8.76 -10.38 0.08
CA ASP A 7 -8.10 -11.01 1.22
C ASP A 7 -6.97 -11.94 0.76
N SER A 8 -7.23 -12.77 -0.25
CA SER A 8 -6.22 -13.66 -0.82
C SER A 8 -5.00 -12.90 -1.33
N CYS A 9 -5.22 -11.76 -1.96
CA CYS A 9 -4.09 -10.99 -2.47
C CYS A 9 -3.38 -10.18 -1.38
N MET A 10 -4.11 -9.68 -0.37
CA MET A 10 -3.49 -9.10 0.81
C MET A 10 -2.58 -10.09 1.55
N ASP A 11 -2.97 -11.36 1.62
CA ASP A 11 -2.16 -12.40 2.24
C ASP A 11 -0.91 -12.72 1.41
N LYS A 12 -1.02 -12.81 0.09
CA LYS A 12 0.14 -12.92 -0.82
C LYS A 12 1.09 -11.75 -0.67
N LEU A 13 0.56 -10.52 -0.58
CA LEU A 13 1.34 -9.31 -0.46
C LEU A 13 2.05 -9.24 0.90
N ARG A 14 1.37 -9.66 1.98
CA ARG A 14 1.96 -9.84 3.31
C ARG A 14 3.10 -10.85 3.30
N GLN A 15 2.89 -12.05 2.74
CA GLN A 15 3.92 -13.07 2.63
C GLN A 15 5.15 -12.58 1.85
N LYS A 16 4.95 -11.91 0.70
CA LYS A 16 6.03 -11.30 -0.07
C LYS A 16 6.77 -10.24 0.75
N SER A 17 6.03 -9.33 1.39
CA SER A 17 6.63 -8.25 2.19
C SER A 17 7.42 -8.78 3.39
N LEU A 18 6.93 -9.84 4.04
CA LEU A 18 7.61 -10.51 5.13
C LEU A 18 8.90 -11.18 4.66
N ALA A 19 8.86 -11.90 3.53
CA ALA A 19 10.07 -12.48 2.95
C ALA A 19 11.13 -11.43 2.59
N VAL A 20 10.71 -10.28 2.03
CA VAL A 20 11.61 -9.15 1.75
C VAL A 20 12.18 -8.58 3.04
N TYR A 21 11.35 -8.38 4.06
CA TYR A 21 11.76 -7.87 5.36
C TYR A 21 12.78 -8.80 6.04
N THR A 22 12.45 -10.09 6.17
CA THR A 22 13.33 -11.10 6.78
C THR A 22 14.68 -11.17 6.08
N ARG A 23 14.68 -11.12 4.73
CA ARG A 23 15.90 -11.11 3.92
C ARG A 23 16.72 -9.82 4.09
N ALA A 24 16.05 -8.68 4.19
CA ALA A 24 16.69 -7.39 4.44
C ALA A 24 17.35 -7.37 5.82
N THR A 25 16.64 -7.85 6.85
CA THR A 25 17.16 -7.94 8.22
C THR A 25 18.32 -8.93 8.36
N SER A 26 18.27 -10.07 7.67
CA SER A 26 19.33 -11.08 7.78
C SER A 26 20.64 -10.67 7.09
N LEU A 27 20.56 -9.81 6.08
CA LEU A 27 21.70 -9.44 5.24
C LEU A 27 22.21 -8.01 5.49
N ASN A 28 21.65 -7.26 6.45
CA ASN A 28 21.81 -5.80 6.55
C ASN A 28 21.63 -5.11 5.18
N TYR A 29 20.76 -5.67 4.37
CA TYR A 29 20.61 -5.33 2.96
C TYR A 29 19.40 -4.43 2.81
N THR A 30 19.63 -3.21 2.33
CA THR A 30 18.54 -2.35 1.88
C THR A 30 18.07 -2.86 0.51
N PRO A 31 16.82 -3.36 0.39
CA PRO A 31 16.33 -3.82 -0.90
C PRO A 31 16.34 -2.63 -1.86
N SER A 32 17.17 -2.72 -2.90
CA SER A 32 17.21 -1.69 -3.93
C SER A 32 15.87 -1.69 -4.67
N ARG A 33 15.34 -0.49 -4.94
CA ARG A 33 14.11 -0.36 -5.72
C ARG A 33 14.31 -1.05 -7.06
N SER A 34 13.62 -2.17 -7.27
CA SER A 34 13.64 -2.85 -8.55
C SER A 34 13.00 -1.93 -9.58
N ARG A 35 13.66 -1.72 -10.72
CA ARG A 35 13.11 -0.98 -11.87
C ARG A 35 12.03 -1.77 -12.63
N ARG A 36 11.72 -3.00 -12.20
CA ARG A 36 10.70 -3.82 -12.85
C ARG A 36 9.31 -3.21 -12.60
N PRO A 37 8.46 -3.11 -13.63
CA PRO A 37 7.07 -2.73 -13.45
C PRO A 37 6.40 -3.75 -12.53
N ARG A 38 5.48 -3.27 -11.69
CA ARG A 38 4.70 -4.13 -10.80
C ARG A 38 3.68 -4.91 -11.62
N ASP A 39 3.24 -6.02 -11.04
CA ASP A 39 2.11 -6.76 -11.60
C ASP A 39 0.83 -5.88 -11.55
N PRO A 40 -0.01 -5.87 -12.60
CA PRO A 40 -1.23 -5.07 -12.63
C PRO A 40 -2.19 -5.34 -11.45
N GLU A 41 -2.24 -6.57 -10.95
CA GLU A 41 -3.06 -6.91 -9.78
C GLU A 41 -2.50 -6.25 -8.50
N GLU A 42 -1.18 -6.25 -8.34
CA GLU A 42 -0.51 -5.58 -7.21
C GLU A 42 -0.75 -4.07 -7.22
N ASP A 43 -0.67 -3.43 -8.39
CA ASP A 43 -0.93 -2.00 -8.53
C ASP A 43 -2.40 -1.66 -8.20
N TYR A 44 -3.36 -2.47 -8.66
CA TYR A 44 -4.76 -2.29 -8.30
C TYR A 44 -5.00 -2.38 -6.79
N ILE A 45 -4.30 -3.29 -6.10
CA ILE A 45 -4.44 -3.47 -4.66
C ILE A 45 -3.77 -2.36 -3.87
N LEU A 46 -2.60 -1.91 -4.30
CA LEU A 46 -1.95 -0.74 -3.71
C LEU A 46 -2.84 0.50 -3.83
N PHE A 47 -3.49 0.68 -4.99
CA PHE A 47 -4.49 1.73 -5.16
C PHE A 47 -5.65 1.62 -4.16
N LEU A 48 -6.20 0.41 -3.96
CA LEU A 48 -7.27 0.18 -2.98
C LEU A 48 -6.81 0.45 -1.54
N LEU A 49 -5.58 0.06 -1.20
CA LEU A 49 -4.98 0.31 0.11
C LEU A 49 -4.80 1.80 0.37
N ASP A 50 -4.25 2.55 -0.58
CA ASP A 50 -4.05 3.99 -0.44
C ASP A 50 -5.38 4.74 -0.35
N ARG A 51 -6.39 4.30 -1.11
CA ARG A 51 -7.77 4.81 -0.97
C ARG A 51 -8.31 4.59 0.44
N ARG A 52 -8.13 3.38 1.00
CA ARG A 52 -8.57 3.05 2.36
C ARG A 52 -7.85 3.86 3.42
N ARG A 53 -6.52 3.99 3.32
CA ARG A 53 -5.70 4.81 4.23
C ARG A 53 -6.13 6.27 4.21
N ARG A 54 -6.33 6.83 3.01
CA ARG A 54 -6.81 8.20 2.83
C ARG A 54 -8.19 8.40 3.44
N GLN A 55 -9.12 7.48 3.21
CA GLN A 55 -10.45 7.56 3.79
C GLN A 55 -10.39 7.52 5.33
N HIS A 56 -9.60 6.61 5.89
CA HIS A 56 -9.38 6.53 7.33
C HIS A 56 -8.80 7.84 7.90
N ALA A 57 -7.81 8.42 7.23
CA ALA A 57 -7.17 9.66 7.67
C ALA A 57 -8.13 10.86 7.61
N LEU A 58 -9.03 10.91 6.63
CA LEU A 58 -10.12 11.87 6.57
C LEU A 58 -11.12 11.68 7.72
N THR A 59 -11.53 10.44 8.00
CA THR A 59 -12.49 10.15 9.08
C THR A 59 -11.90 10.35 10.47
N SER A 60 -10.59 10.12 10.64
CA SER A 60 -9.89 10.29 11.90
C SER A 60 -9.45 11.73 12.15
N GLY A 61 -9.75 12.68 11.27
CA GLY A 61 -9.35 14.08 11.38
C GLY A 61 -7.87 14.38 11.14
N ARG A 62 -7.04 13.36 10.82
CA ARG A 62 -5.61 13.54 10.47
C ARG A 62 -5.42 14.27 9.15
N ILE A 63 -6.42 14.16 8.25
CA ILE A 63 -6.48 14.96 7.04
C ILE A 63 -7.78 15.74 7.05
N GLU A 64 -7.68 17.05 6.88
CA GLU A 64 -8.82 17.93 6.66
C GLU A 64 -9.01 18.21 5.17
N LYS A 65 -10.26 18.15 4.70
CA LYS A 65 -10.61 18.50 3.32
C LYS A 65 -10.99 19.97 3.24
N LEU A 66 -10.10 20.80 2.69
CA LEU A 66 -10.30 22.24 2.50
C LEU A 66 -11.08 22.57 1.21
N GLY A 67 -11.17 21.64 0.25
CA GLY A 67 -11.85 21.86 -1.02
C GLY A 67 -11.80 20.65 -1.97
N PRO A 68 -12.17 20.82 -3.25
CA PRO A 68 -12.31 19.71 -4.21
C PRO A 68 -11.04 18.87 -4.40
N ARG A 69 -9.85 19.51 -4.34
CA ARG A 69 -8.53 18.86 -4.41
C ARG A 69 -7.54 19.41 -3.38
N ARG A 70 -8.05 20.10 -2.36
CA ARG A 70 -7.23 20.74 -1.32
C ARG A 70 -7.40 19.97 -0.03
N TYR A 71 -6.29 19.46 0.49
CA TYR A 71 -6.23 18.67 1.71
C TYR A 71 -5.12 19.25 2.59
N ARG A 72 -5.35 19.26 3.90
CA ARG A 72 -4.36 19.65 4.90
C ARG A 72 -4.10 18.46 5.79
N TRP A 73 -2.83 18.21 6.08
CA TRP A 73 -2.45 17.27 7.11
C TRP A 73 -2.50 17.98 8.46
N ASN A 74 -3.24 17.41 9.40
CA ASN A 74 -3.32 17.86 10.77
C ASN A 74 -2.45 16.89 11.57
N GLU A 75 -1.26 17.36 11.95
CA GLU A 75 -0.38 16.67 12.91
C GLU A 75 -0.95 16.72 14.33
#